data_AF-R5DXC9-F1
#
_entry.id   AF-R5DXC9-F1
#
_cell.length_a   1.000
_cell.length_b   1.000
_cell.length_c   1.000
_cell.angle_alpha   90.00
_cell.angle_beta   90.00
_cell.angle_gamma   90.00
#
_symmetry.space_group_name_H-M   'P 1'
#
loop_
_entity.id
_entity.type
_entity.pdbx_description
1 polymer ?
#
loop_
_entity_poly.entity_id
_entity_poly.type
_entity_poly.pdbx_seq_one_letter_code
_entity_poly.pdbx_strand_id
1 'polypeptide(L)'
;MAISNIHETLLLYTKQKALINDKLSTNMMNTLSASKQTAEKQSKYNDKMNEIYYNYYEDDPETYELLTEQCNNEHELELANLNSWEQELEIEKNNLETQLNEISTFESSWTKLLQTNIKNDFSYGGVSQ
;
A
#
# COMPACT_ATOMS: atom_id res chain seq x y z
N MET A 1 -23.93 -19.68 22.41
CA MET A 1 -22.47 -19.54 22.20
C MET A 1 -21.88 -18.95 23.46
N ALA A 2 -20.82 -19.53 24.04
CA ALA A 2 -20.26 -19.00 25.28
C ALA A 2 -19.69 -17.59 25.05
N ILE A 3 -19.81 -16.70 26.04
CA ILE A 3 -19.24 -15.35 26.03
C ILE A 3 -17.72 -15.39 25.76
N SER A 4 -17.03 -16.43 26.23
CA SER A 4 -15.60 -16.67 25.95
C SER A 4 -15.30 -16.79 24.45
N ASN A 5 -16.10 -17.56 23.71
CA ASN A 5 -15.88 -17.78 22.27
C ASN A 5 -16.06 -16.47 21.47
N ILE A 6 -16.95 -15.58 21.94
CA ILE A 6 -17.15 -14.26 21.33
C ILE A 6 -15.94 -13.36 21.62
N HIS A 7 -15.41 -13.37 22.84
CA HIS A 7 -14.19 -12.62 23.18
C HIS A 7 -12.98 -13.10 22.37
N GLU A 8 -12.78 -14.41 22.22
CA GLU A 8 -11.70 -14.96 21.40
C GLU A 8 -11.81 -14.52 19.93
N THR A 9 -13.04 -14.53 19.40
CA THR A 9 -13.32 -14.07 18.04
C THR A 9 -13.00 -12.58 17.87
N LEU A 10 -13.39 -11.74 18.84
CA LEU A 10 -13.06 -10.31 18.82
C LEU A 10 -11.54 -10.08 18.91
N LEU A 11 -10.83 -10.81 19.77
CA LEU A 11 -9.38 -10.74 19.86
C LEU A 11 -8.69 -11.11 18.54
N LEU A 12 -9.22 -12.10 17.82
CA LEU A 12 -8.74 -12.46 16.49
C LEU A 12 -8.90 -11.29 15.51
N TYR A 13 -10.07 -10.64 15.47
CA TYR A 13 -10.29 -9.49 14.60
C TYR A 13 -9.37 -8.32 14.94
N THR A 14 -9.17 -8.01 16.24
CA THR A 14 -8.24 -6.96 16.66
C THR A 14 -6.82 -7.24 16.16
N LYS A 15 -6.35 -8.49 16.26
CA LYS A 15 -5.03 -8.89 15.73
C LYS A 15 -4.95 -8.74 14.21
N GLN A 16 -5.99 -9.14 13.48
CA GLN A 16 -6.04 -9.01 12.03
C GLN A 16 -6.00 -7.53 11.59
N LYS A 17 -6.74 -6.64 12.27
CA LYS A 17 -6.69 -5.19 11.99
C LYS A 17 -5.29 -4.61 12.19
N ALA A 18 -4.61 -4.97 13.28
CA ALA A 18 -3.24 -4.53 13.53
C ALA A 18 -2.31 -4.95 12.39
N LEU A 19 -2.37 -6.21 11.98
CA LEU A 19 -1.55 -6.74 10.89
C LEU A 19 -1.85 -6.09 9.53
N ILE A 20 -3.12 -5.77 9.24
CA ILE A 20 -3.50 -5.05 8.02
C ILE A 20 -2.98 -3.62 8.05
N ASN A 21 -3.08 -2.92 9.19
CA ASN A 21 -2.57 -1.57 9.33
C ASN A 21 -1.05 -1.49 9.19
N ASP A 22 -0.30 -2.48 9.69
CA ASP A 22 1.15 -2.56 9.50
C ASP A 22 1.50 -2.73 8.01
N LYS A 23 0.74 -3.57 7.29
CA LYS A 23 0.89 -3.74 5.83
C LYS A 23 0.55 -2.47 5.07
N LEU A 24 -0.55 -1.79 5.40
CA LEU A 24 -0.92 -0.50 4.82
C LEU A 24 0.18 0.54 5.01
N SER A 25 0.75 0.61 6.23
CA SER A 25 1.85 1.53 6.53
C SER A 25 3.09 1.23 5.69
N THR A 26 3.40 -0.05 5.50
CA THR A 26 4.50 -0.51 4.65
C THR A 26 4.26 -0.15 3.18
N ASN A 27 3.04 -0.40 2.67
CA ASN A 27 2.64 -0.07 1.32
C ASN A 27 2.74 1.45 1.06
N MET A 28 2.25 2.28 1.99
CA MET A 28 2.38 3.74 1.90
C MET A 28 3.86 4.19 1.85
N MET A 29 4.74 3.56 2.65
CA MET A 29 6.17 3.86 2.60
C MET A 29 6.79 3.46 1.24
N ASN A 30 6.35 2.35 0.66
CA ASN A 30 6.77 1.93 -0.66
C ASN A 30 6.28 2.89 -1.75
N THR A 31 5.04 3.40 -1.67
CA THR A 31 4.53 4.43 -2.59
C THR A 31 5.38 5.69 -2.54
N LEU A 32 5.71 6.18 -1.33
CA LEU A 32 6.60 7.34 -1.17
C LEU A 32 7.99 7.08 -1.76
N SER A 33 8.50 5.85 -1.58
CA SER A 33 9.79 5.44 -2.13
C SER A 33 9.77 5.37 -3.65
N ALA A 34 8.69 4.86 -4.26
CA ALA A 34 8.51 4.83 -5.71
C ALA A 34 8.47 6.24 -6.29
N SER A 35 7.69 7.16 -5.70
CA SER A 35 7.65 8.56 -6.14
C SER A 35 9.02 9.25 -6.04
N LYS A 36 9.79 8.95 -4.99
CA LYS A 36 11.17 9.44 -4.86
C LYS A 36 12.06 8.87 -5.97
N GLN A 37 11.95 7.59 -6.27
CA GLN A 37 12.73 6.95 -7.35
C GLN A 37 12.40 7.56 -8.71
N THR A 38 11.13 7.84 -9.00
CA THR A 38 10.72 8.53 -10.24
C THR A 38 11.42 9.89 -10.38
N ALA A 39 11.45 10.69 -9.32
CA ALA A 39 12.14 11.99 -9.33
C ALA A 39 13.66 11.84 -9.52
N GLU A 40 14.29 10.87 -8.83
CA GLU A 40 15.73 10.61 -8.98
C GLU A 40 16.08 10.12 -10.40
N LYS A 41 15.25 9.26 -10.99
CA LYS A 41 15.43 8.78 -12.36
C LYS A 41 15.26 9.89 -13.38
N GLN A 42 14.28 10.78 -13.19
CA GLN A 42 14.11 11.96 -14.03
C GLN A 42 15.34 12.89 -13.96
N SER A 43 15.88 13.13 -12.77
CA SER A 43 17.08 13.95 -12.60
C SER A 43 18.28 13.35 -13.34
N LYS A 44 18.52 12.04 -13.17
CA LYS A 44 19.62 11.33 -13.84
C LYS A 44 19.49 11.35 -15.36
N TYR A 45 18.28 11.18 -15.86
CA TYR A 45 17.99 11.31 -17.29
C TYR A 45 18.33 12.72 -17.80
N ASN A 46 17.91 13.77 -17.10
CA ASN A 46 18.22 15.15 -17.47
C ASN A 46 19.74 15.42 -17.48
N ASP A 47 20.46 14.90 -16.47
CA ASP A 47 21.92 15.05 -16.38
C ASP A 47 22.63 14.35 -17.55
N LYS A 48 22.23 13.11 -17.86
CA LYS A 48 22.78 12.33 -18.99
C LYS A 48 22.47 12.98 -20.33
N MET A 49 21.26 13.52 -20.50
CA MET A 49 20.87 14.22 -21.73
C MET A 49 21.67 15.51 -21.93
N ASN A 50 21.91 16.28 -20.85
CA ASN A 50 22.76 17.46 -20.90
C ASN A 50 24.20 17.09 -21.28
N GLU A 51 24.75 16.03 -20.69
CA GLU A 51 26.09 15.54 -21.02
C GLU A 51 26.20 15.14 -22.50
N ILE A 52 25.22 14.37 -23.01
CA ILE A 52 25.17 13.97 -24.42
C ILE A 52 25.12 15.21 -25.34
N TYR A 53 24.28 16.19 -24.99
CA TYR A 53 24.14 17.42 -25.77
C TYR A 53 25.46 18.20 -25.85
N TYR A 54 26.06 18.55 -24.71
CA TYR A 54 27.26 19.40 -24.72
C TYR A 54 28.52 18.71 -25.29
N ASN A 55 28.58 17.38 -25.25
CA ASN A 55 29.75 16.64 -25.72
C ASN A 55 29.69 16.24 -27.20
N TYR A 56 28.50 16.09 -27.78
CA TYR A 56 28.36 15.47 -29.12
C TYR A 56 27.52 16.27 -30.11
N TYR A 57 26.66 17.21 -29.66
CA TYR A 57 25.67 17.86 -30.54
C TYR A 57 26.29 18.57 -31.76
N GLU A 58 27.39 19.30 -31.57
CA GLU A 58 28.06 20.02 -32.66
C GLU A 58 29.16 19.19 -33.35
N ASP A 59 29.92 18.41 -32.56
CA ASP A 59 31.15 17.76 -33.01
C ASP A 59 30.91 16.37 -33.65
N ASP A 60 29.89 15.63 -33.21
CA ASP A 60 29.56 14.28 -33.72
C ASP A 60 28.03 14.01 -33.67
N PRO A 61 27.28 14.54 -34.66
CA PRO A 61 25.82 14.44 -34.69
C PRO A 61 25.27 13.01 -34.76
N GLU A 62 26.00 12.07 -35.36
CA GLU A 62 25.58 10.67 -35.49
C GLU A 62 25.64 9.97 -34.12
N THR A 63 26.75 10.16 -33.39
CA THR A 63 26.87 9.66 -32.02
C THR A 63 25.87 10.33 -31.08
N TYR A 64 25.63 11.64 -31.24
CA TYR A 64 24.60 12.36 -30.48
C TYR A 64 23.21 11.72 -30.64
N GLU A 65 22.78 11.47 -31.89
CA GLU A 65 21.47 10.88 -32.18
C GLU A 65 21.34 9.48 -31.55
N LEU A 66 22.36 8.63 -31.75
CA LEU A 66 22.40 7.28 -31.21
C LEU A 66 22.31 7.26 -29.67
N LEU A 67 23.13 8.06 -28.99
CA LEU A 67 23.16 8.10 -27.53
C LEU A 67 21.88 8.70 -26.94
N THR A 68 21.29 9.69 -27.62
CA THR A 68 20.01 10.28 -27.24
C THR A 68 18.89 9.26 -27.32
N GLU A 69 18.79 8.51 -28.42
CA GLU A 69 17.79 7.46 -28.59
C GLU A 69 17.94 6.37 -27.52
N GLN A 70 19.17 5.90 -27.27
CA GLN A 70 19.44 4.94 -26.21
C GLN A 70 19.02 5.46 -24.83
N CYS A 71 19.38 6.71 -24.50
CA CYS A 71 19.03 7.33 -23.23
C CYS A 71 17.51 7.46 -23.06
N ASN A 72 16.79 7.81 -24.13
CA ASN A 72 15.32 7.90 -24.11
C ASN A 72 14.68 6.53 -23.89
N ASN A 73 15.12 5.51 -24.63
CA ASN A 73 14.60 4.15 -24.52
C ASN A 73 14.83 3.56 -23.12
N GLU A 74 16.03 3.76 -22.56
CA GLU A 74 16.34 3.35 -21.18
C GLU A 74 15.41 4.03 -20.18
N HIS A 75 15.22 5.35 -20.31
CA HIS A 75 14.37 6.12 -19.42
C HIS A 75 12.90 5.70 -19.50
N GLU A 76 12.36 5.49 -20.71
CA GLU A 76 10.99 5.01 -20.91
C GLU A 76 10.78 3.64 -20.28
N LEU A 77 11.72 2.72 -20.44
CA LEU A 77 11.65 1.39 -19.82
C LEU A 77 11.65 1.48 -18.29
N GLU A 78 12.53 2.31 -17.72
CA GLU A 78 12.61 2.50 -16.28
C GLU A 78 11.33 3.12 -15.71
N LEU A 79 10.78 4.14 -16.37
CA LEU A 79 9.50 4.74 -15.97
C LEU A 79 8.34 3.76 -16.12
N ALA A 80 8.30 2.95 -17.18
CA ALA A 80 7.27 1.93 -17.34
C ALA A 80 7.31 0.91 -16.20
N ASN A 81 8.50 0.47 -15.79
CA ASN A 81 8.67 -0.44 -14.66
C ASN A 81 8.22 0.19 -13.34
N LEU A 82 8.59 1.44 -13.08
CA LEU A 82 8.16 2.16 -11.88
C LEU A 82 6.65 2.35 -11.84
N ASN A 83 6.05 2.77 -12.96
CA ASN A 83 4.60 2.92 -13.08
C ASN A 83 3.85 1.60 -12.84
N SER A 84 4.38 0.49 -13.35
CA SER A 84 3.80 -0.85 -13.09
C SER A 84 3.85 -1.17 -11.60
N TRP A 85 4.97 -0.91 -10.93
CA TRP A 85 5.10 -1.14 -9.50
C TRP A 85 4.18 -0.23 -8.68
N GLU A 86 4.04 1.04 -9.04
CA GLU A 86 3.10 1.97 -8.39
C GLU A 86 1.64 1.49 -8.54
N GLN A 87 1.26 0.94 -9.69
CA GLN A 87 -0.07 0.35 -9.90
C GLN A 87 -0.30 -0.87 -9.00
N GLU A 88 0.69 -1.76 -8.87
CA GLU A 88 0.61 -2.91 -7.97
C GLU A 88 0.43 -2.48 -6.51
N LEU A 89 1.18 -1.45 -6.08
CA LEU A 89 1.04 -0.89 -4.73
C LEU A 89 -0.36 -0.31 -4.49
N GLU A 90 -0.93 0.41 -5.46
CA GLU A 90 -2.28 0.96 -5.34
C GLU A 90 -3.35 -0.14 -5.30
N ILE A 91 -3.20 -1.21 -6.10
CA ILE A 91 -4.09 -2.37 -6.03
C ILE A 91 -4.01 -3.04 -4.64
N GLU A 92 -2.79 -3.25 -4.13
CA GLU A 92 -2.58 -3.85 -2.82
C GLU A 92 -3.22 -3.00 -1.71
N LYS A 93 -3.01 -1.68 -1.73
CA LYS A 93 -3.63 -0.74 -0.80
C LYS A 93 -5.15 -0.86 -0.80
N ASN A 94 -5.78 -0.81 -1.98
CA ASN A 94 -7.24 -0.93 -2.11
C ASN A 94 -7.77 -2.26 -1.56
N ASN A 95 -7.04 -3.36 -1.79
CA ASN A 95 -7.38 -4.66 -1.24
C ASN A 95 -7.27 -4.69 0.30
N LEU A 96 -6.21 -4.10 0.86
CA LEU A 96 -6.02 -4.02 2.30
C LEU A 96 -7.07 -3.12 2.98
N GLU A 97 -7.42 -1.98 2.38
CA GLU A 97 -8.48 -1.08 2.87
C GLU A 97 -9.85 -1.78 2.85
N THR A 98 -10.12 -2.57 1.80
CA THR A 98 -11.35 -3.39 1.71
C THR A 98 -11.39 -4.42 2.84
N GLN A 99 -10.32 -5.19 3.05
CA GLN A 99 -10.24 -6.16 4.14
C GLN A 99 -10.38 -5.50 5.52
N LEU A 100 -9.79 -4.33 5.71
CA LEU A 100 -9.90 -3.57 6.96
C LEU A 100 -11.35 -3.17 7.26
N ASN A 101 -12.07 -2.71 6.23
CA ASN A 101 -13.48 -2.33 6.33
C ASN A 101 -14.36 -3.54 6.67
N GLU A 102 -14.13 -4.68 6.02
CA GLU A 102 -14.85 -5.93 6.30
C GLU A 102 -14.64 -6.37 7.75
N ILE A 103 -13.38 -6.45 8.21
CA ILE A 103 -13.07 -6.87 9.58
C ILE A 103 -13.65 -5.89 10.61
N SER A 104 -13.58 -4.59 10.34
CA SER A 104 -14.17 -3.57 11.24
C SER A 104 -15.70 -3.71 11.35
N THR A 105 -16.36 -4.11 10.25
CA THR A 105 -17.80 -4.39 10.23
C THR A 105 -18.14 -5.66 11.03
N PHE A 106 -17.34 -6.71 10.87
CA PHE A 106 -17.50 -7.94 11.63
C PHE A 106 -17.25 -7.70 13.13
N GLU A 107 -16.14 -7.07 13.50
CA GLU A 107 -15.82 -6.72 14.88
C GLU A 107 -16.95 -5.92 15.55
N SER A 108 -17.53 -4.94 14.85
CA SER A 108 -18.67 -4.16 15.32
C SER A 108 -19.91 -5.03 15.57
N SER A 109 -20.18 -5.98 14.67
CA SER A 109 -21.33 -6.90 14.79
C SER A 109 -21.16 -7.86 15.97
N TRP A 110 -19.95 -8.42 16.13
CA TRP A 110 -19.62 -9.30 17.25
C TRP A 110 -19.59 -8.57 18.59
N THR A 111 -19.18 -7.30 18.60
CA THR A 111 -19.24 -6.45 19.80
C THR A 111 -20.68 -6.23 20.25
N LYS A 112 -21.60 -5.95 19.32
CA LYS A 112 -23.04 -5.83 19.63
C LYS A 112 -23.62 -7.14 20.15
N LEU A 113 -23.21 -8.28 19.57
CA LEU A 113 -23.63 -9.60 20.03
C LEU A 113 -23.12 -9.86 21.46
N LEU A 114 -21.86 -9.54 21.74
CA LEU A 114 -21.29 -9.65 23.08
C LEU A 114 -22.07 -8.83 24.10
N GLN A 115 -22.33 -7.55 23.79
CA GLN A 115 -23.10 -6.66 24.66
C GLN A 115 -24.51 -7.19 24.93
N THR A 116 -25.17 -7.73 23.91
CA THR A 116 -26.50 -8.36 24.05
C THR A 116 -26.44 -9.58 24.96
N ASN A 117 -25.47 -10.47 24.76
CA ASN A 117 -25.32 -11.67 25.57
C ASN A 117 -25.00 -11.35 27.03
N ILE A 118 -24.11 -10.38 27.28
CA ILE A 118 -23.82 -9.89 28.63
C ILE A 118 -25.11 -9.37 29.30
N LYS A 119 -25.88 -8.51 28.61
CA LYS A 119 -27.14 -7.97 29.16
C LYS A 119 -28.14 -9.07 29.51
N ASN A 120 -28.29 -10.06 28.64
CA ASN A 120 -29.19 -11.19 28.88
C ASN A 120 -28.72 -12.03 30.08
N ASP A 121 -27.42 -12.34 30.16
CA ASP A 121 -26.86 -13.12 31.26
C ASP A 121 -27.08 -12.43 32.62
N PHE A 122 -26.87 -11.11 32.70
CA PHE A 122 -27.18 -10.32 33.89
C PHE A 122 -28.68 -10.21 34.20
N SER A 123 -29.53 -10.13 33.17
CA SER A 123 -30.98 -9.99 33.35
C SER A 123 -31.65 -11.29 33.84
N TYR A 124 -31.12 -12.46 33.46
CA TYR A 124 -31.63 -13.76 33.89
C TYR A 124 -30.87 -14.34 35.09
N GLY A 125 -29.64 -13.89 35.37
CA GLY A 125 -28.87 -14.26 36.56
C GLY A 125 -29.16 -13.40 37.81
N GLY A 126 -29.80 -12.23 37.64
CA GLY A 126 -30.09 -11.29 38.73
C GLY A 126 -31.45 -11.44 39.41
N VAL A 127 -32.32 -12.36 38.96
CA VAL A 127 -33.64 -12.60 39.56
C VAL A 127 -33.62 -13.85 40.44
N SER A 128 -32.74 -13.83 41.44
CA SER A 128 -32.75 -14.80 42.54
C SER A 128 -32.19 -14.16 43.81
N GLN A 129 -32.91 -13.17 44.34
CA GLN A 129 -32.97 -12.85 45.77
C GLN A 129 -34.19 -11.99 46.09
#